data_AF-A0A3D0WVW1-F1
#
_entry.id   AF-A0A3D0WVW1-F1
#
_cell.length_a   1.000
_cell.length_b   1.000
_cell.length_c   1.000
_cell.angle_alpha   90.00
_cell.angle_beta   90.00
_cell.angle_gamma   90.00
#
_symmetry.space_group_name_H-M   'P 1'
#
loop_
_entity.id
_entity.type
_entity.pdbx_description
1 polymer ?
#
loop_
_entity_poly.entity_id
_entity_poly.type
_entity_poly.pdbx_seq_one_letter_code
_entity_poly.pdbx_strand_id
1 'polypeptide(L)'
;FSQLVSAQQLAQNYLSNLPKFPDNGCAVTETNKNTFYQQIDRVIEAIELDIERIHKQQPPADQNQLLSTVSGGEAAGEQLAQQKLMKDHGISSMDLKKIENMSEEELQEWGEKYVASNRGKHSQSSARKQYNIKLQDLQDRLSTYKEGWVNMQAEYEKKEKQAKTDLDLCLEMVLKNAPEPQYRGEACINQDVIDEYITKNEQRCNDNYCQAIAPLKKQMMNKKMGEMPQVLRLLSQIQTIQNDQVKEQTGLNLNASQSNELAALELVKEFAGEMRNML
;
A
#
# COMPACT_ATOMS: atom_id res chain seq x y z
N PHE A 1 23.16 5.15 -6.57
CA PHE A 1 22.85 3.74 -6.26
C PHE A 1 22.62 3.48 -4.77
N SER A 2 23.15 4.28 -3.84
CA SER A 2 23.07 4.07 -2.38
C SER A 2 21.77 4.53 -1.69
N GLN A 3 20.92 5.34 -2.34
CA GLN A 3 19.68 5.87 -1.74
C GLN A 3 18.40 5.08 -2.10
N LEU A 4 18.42 4.25 -3.16
CA LEU A 4 17.31 3.34 -3.49
C LEU A 4 17.20 2.17 -2.51
N VAL A 5 18.26 1.92 -1.73
CA VAL A 5 18.37 0.83 -0.76
C VAL A 5 17.72 1.20 0.58
N SER A 6 17.49 2.49 0.92
CA SER A 6 16.95 2.88 2.25
C SER A 6 15.47 2.58 2.44
N ALA A 7 14.67 2.73 1.38
CA ALA A 7 13.21 2.78 1.49
C ALA A 7 12.55 1.44 1.82
N GLN A 8 12.86 0.44 1.02
CA GLN A 8 12.38 -0.92 1.22
C GLN A 8 12.93 -1.50 2.52
N GLN A 9 14.17 -1.16 2.85
CA GLN A 9 14.82 -1.67 4.03
C GLN A 9 14.15 -1.13 5.30
N LEU A 10 13.71 0.13 5.31
CA LEU A 10 12.95 0.71 6.42
C LEU A 10 11.58 0.04 6.60
N ALA A 11 10.78 -0.06 5.53
CA ALA A 11 9.48 -0.72 5.60
C ALA A 11 9.59 -2.22 5.93
N GLN A 12 10.60 -2.92 5.40
CA GLN A 12 10.89 -4.31 5.75
C GLN A 12 11.33 -4.47 7.21
N ASN A 13 12.10 -3.51 7.75
CA ASN A 13 12.49 -3.51 9.16
C ASN A 13 11.24 -3.42 10.04
N TYR A 14 10.32 -2.48 9.76
CA TYR A 14 9.07 -2.37 10.50
C TYR A 14 8.20 -3.61 10.39
N LEU A 15 8.06 -4.17 9.18
CA LEU A 15 7.36 -5.43 8.95
C LEU A 15 7.96 -6.58 9.80
N SER A 16 9.30 -6.66 9.89
CA SER A 16 9.99 -7.69 10.68
C SER A 16 9.85 -7.51 12.20
N ASN A 17 9.54 -6.29 12.64
CA ASN A 17 9.30 -5.96 14.05
C ASN A 17 7.85 -6.20 14.48
N LEU A 18 6.94 -6.52 13.54
CA LEU A 18 5.57 -6.89 13.89
C LEU A 18 5.55 -8.24 14.63
N PRO A 19 4.69 -8.39 15.66
CA PRO A 19 4.54 -9.65 16.35
C PRO A 19 4.02 -10.75 15.41
N LYS A 20 4.37 -12.00 15.70
CA LYS A 20 3.69 -13.13 15.06
C LYS A 20 2.22 -13.17 15.50
N PHE A 21 1.33 -13.46 14.56
CA PHE A 21 -0.08 -13.64 14.89
C PHE A 21 -0.27 -14.85 15.82
N PRO A 22 -1.01 -14.72 16.94
CA PRO A 22 -1.18 -15.80 17.92
C PRO A 22 -1.79 -17.07 17.33
N ASP A 23 -1.33 -18.23 17.80
CA ASP A 23 -1.82 -19.54 17.33
C ASP A 23 -3.28 -19.80 17.66
N ASN A 24 -3.74 -19.28 18.80
CA ASN A 24 -5.11 -19.43 19.27
C ASN A 24 -5.74 -18.04 19.50
N GLY A 25 -6.07 -17.33 18.42
CA GLY A 25 -6.58 -15.95 18.44
C GLY A 25 -7.86 -15.72 19.24
N CYS A 26 -8.47 -16.79 19.74
CA CYS A 26 -9.70 -16.77 20.52
C CYS A 26 -9.50 -16.97 22.03
N ALA A 27 -8.47 -17.70 22.43
CA ALA A 27 -8.15 -18.01 23.83
C ALA A 27 -6.83 -17.34 24.25
N VAL A 28 -6.55 -16.16 23.70
CA VAL A 28 -5.40 -15.36 24.11
C VAL A 28 -5.73 -14.70 25.43
N THR A 29 -4.88 -14.91 26.45
CA THR A 29 -5.04 -14.24 27.74
C THR A 29 -5.00 -12.72 27.56
N GLU A 30 -5.70 -11.99 28.42
CA GLU A 30 -5.74 -10.52 28.37
C GLU A 30 -4.33 -9.90 28.40
N THR A 31 -3.41 -10.48 29.16
CA THR A 31 -2.00 -10.05 29.21
C THR A 31 -1.29 -10.24 27.87
N ASN A 32 -1.51 -11.36 27.19
CA ASN A 32 -0.91 -11.63 25.88
C ASN A 32 -1.54 -10.76 24.79
N LYS A 33 -2.85 -10.50 24.85
CA LYS A 33 -3.53 -9.55 23.95
C LYS A 33 -2.94 -8.15 24.10
N ASN A 34 -2.83 -7.65 25.34
CA ASN A 34 -2.25 -6.33 25.60
C ASN A 34 -0.79 -6.23 25.14
N THR A 35 0.01 -7.28 25.35
CA THR A 35 1.40 -7.32 24.85
C THR A 35 1.45 -7.27 23.33
N PHE A 36 0.58 -8.01 22.65
CA PHE A 36 0.47 -8.02 21.20
C PHE A 36 0.09 -6.63 20.65
N TYR A 37 -0.95 -6.00 21.22
CA TYR A 37 -1.39 -4.66 20.84
C TYR A 37 -0.29 -3.62 21.07
N GLN A 38 0.39 -3.64 22.23
CA GLN A 38 1.48 -2.71 22.52
C GLN A 38 2.64 -2.84 21.53
N GLN A 39 2.97 -4.05 21.08
CA GLN A 39 4.02 -4.23 20.07
C GLN A 39 3.60 -3.65 18.71
N ILE A 40 2.34 -3.84 18.31
CA ILE A 40 1.81 -3.23 17.09
C ILE A 40 1.78 -1.71 17.19
N ASP A 41 1.24 -1.17 18.28
CA ASP A 41 1.08 0.27 18.49
C ASP A 41 2.45 0.97 18.42
N ARG A 42 3.50 0.38 19.02
CA ARG A 42 4.88 0.88 18.90
C ARG A 42 5.41 0.92 17.47
N VAL A 43 5.10 -0.09 16.66
CA VAL A 43 5.50 -0.13 15.24
C VAL A 43 4.75 0.94 14.46
N ILE A 44 3.45 1.09 14.68
CA ILE A 44 2.62 2.14 14.05
C ILE A 44 3.15 3.53 14.40
N GLU A 45 3.38 3.82 15.68
CA GLU A 45 3.94 5.11 16.14
C GLU A 45 5.30 5.40 15.50
N ALA A 46 6.19 4.40 15.44
CA ALA A 46 7.50 4.57 14.81
C ALA A 46 7.41 4.87 13.31
N ILE A 47 6.49 4.19 12.61
CA ILE A 47 6.20 4.47 11.19
C ILE A 47 5.66 5.90 11.02
N GLU A 48 4.72 6.34 11.86
CA GLU A 48 4.16 7.69 11.80
C GLU A 48 5.22 8.77 12.00
N LEU A 49 6.12 8.58 12.96
CA LEU A 49 7.25 9.49 13.20
C LEU A 49 8.22 9.55 12.01
N ASP A 50 8.47 8.41 11.34
CA ASP A 50 9.30 8.38 10.14
C ASP A 50 8.61 9.03 8.93
N ILE A 51 7.30 8.80 8.74
CA ILE A 51 6.49 9.48 7.72
C ILE A 51 6.55 11.00 7.93
N GLU A 52 6.34 11.48 9.16
CA GLU A 52 6.47 12.89 9.48
C GLU A 52 7.87 13.43 9.20
N ARG A 53 8.92 12.67 9.56
CA ARG A 53 10.30 13.06 9.30
C ARG A 53 10.56 13.18 7.80
N ILE A 54 10.09 12.23 7.01
CA ILE A 54 10.21 12.24 5.55
C ILE A 54 9.48 13.45 4.97
N HIS A 55 8.24 13.73 5.40
CA HIS A 55 7.50 14.93 4.99
C HIS A 55 8.23 16.23 5.34
N LYS A 56 8.83 16.33 6.54
CA LYS A 56 9.60 17.51 6.97
C LYS A 56 10.92 17.69 6.19
N GLN A 57 11.46 16.60 5.64
CA GLN A 57 12.68 16.63 4.81
C GLN A 57 12.38 16.85 3.33
N GLN A 58 11.12 16.72 2.91
CA GLN A 58 10.72 17.12 1.57
C GLN A 58 10.83 18.64 1.48
N PRO A 59 11.41 19.19 0.39
CA PRO A 59 11.30 20.61 0.15
C PRO A 59 9.81 20.99 0.16
N PRO A 60 9.43 22.13 0.76
CA PRO A 60 8.03 22.54 0.80
C PRO A 60 7.47 22.46 -0.62
N ALA A 61 6.21 22.06 -0.77
CA ALA A 61 5.55 21.97 -2.07
C ALA A 61 5.75 23.26 -2.91
N ASP A 62 6.04 24.39 -2.27
CA ASP A 62 6.41 25.67 -2.88
C ASP A 62 7.75 25.71 -3.64
N GLN A 63 8.69 24.78 -3.41
CA GLN A 63 9.86 24.62 -4.30
C GLN A 63 9.55 23.81 -5.56
N ASN A 64 8.49 23.00 -5.55
CA ASN A 64 7.87 22.53 -6.79
C ASN A 64 6.87 23.55 -7.36
N GLN A 65 6.47 24.59 -6.60
CA GLN A 65 5.75 25.76 -7.13
C GLN A 65 6.66 26.89 -7.62
N LEU A 66 7.97 26.84 -7.45
CA LEU A 66 8.87 27.67 -8.27
C LEU A 66 8.74 27.37 -9.78
N LEU A 67 8.02 26.31 -10.15
CA LEU A 67 7.56 26.00 -11.51
C LEU A 67 6.10 26.45 -11.82
N SER A 68 5.30 26.86 -10.84
CA SER A 68 3.91 27.32 -11.04
C SER A 68 3.64 28.77 -10.60
N THR A 69 4.60 29.46 -9.99
CA THR A 69 4.54 30.92 -9.70
C THR A 69 5.55 31.75 -10.49
N VAL A 70 5.90 31.35 -11.72
CA VAL A 70 6.41 32.30 -12.72
C VAL A 70 5.23 32.99 -13.40
N SER A 71 4.43 33.70 -12.58
CA SER A 71 3.56 34.74 -13.09
C SER A 71 4.36 36.03 -13.02
N GLY A 72 5.11 36.31 -14.08
CA GLY A 72 5.92 37.53 -14.18
C GLY A 72 7.07 37.46 -15.19
N GLY A 73 6.77 37.18 -16.46
CA GLY A 73 7.69 37.47 -17.56
C GLY A 73 7.57 36.50 -18.74
N GLU A 74 7.05 36.97 -19.87
CA GLU A 74 6.92 36.23 -21.14
C GLU A 74 8.23 35.52 -21.57
N ALA A 75 9.39 36.08 -21.21
CA ALA A 75 10.70 35.55 -21.54
C ALA A 75 11.05 34.18 -20.90
N ALA A 76 10.50 33.84 -19.73
CA ALA A 76 10.81 32.58 -19.04
C ALA A 76 9.99 31.39 -19.59
N GLY A 77 8.75 31.67 -20.01
CA GLY A 77 7.89 30.69 -20.68
C GLY A 77 8.41 30.32 -22.07
N GLU A 78 8.89 31.32 -22.82
CA GLU A 78 9.55 31.10 -24.12
C GLU A 78 10.83 30.29 -24.01
N GLN A 79 11.67 30.53 -22.99
CA GLN A 79 12.87 29.74 -22.76
C GLN A 79 12.57 28.27 -22.46
N LEU A 80 11.53 27.98 -21.68
CA LEU A 80 11.14 26.61 -21.35
C LEU A 80 10.54 25.89 -22.57
N ALA A 81 9.71 26.59 -23.34
CA ALA A 81 9.15 26.08 -24.59
C ALA A 81 10.25 25.83 -25.63
N GLN A 82 11.20 26.75 -25.81
CA GLN A 82 12.37 26.58 -26.67
C GLN A 82 13.24 25.41 -26.20
N GLN A 83 13.51 25.28 -24.91
CA GLN A 83 14.33 24.19 -24.38
C GLN A 83 13.65 22.82 -24.59
N LYS A 84 12.33 22.75 -24.45
CA LYS A 84 11.55 21.56 -24.76
C LYS A 84 11.57 21.23 -26.25
N LEU A 85 11.41 22.23 -27.12
CA LEU A 85 11.43 22.07 -28.57
C LEU A 85 12.83 21.66 -29.08
N MET A 86 13.89 22.24 -28.51
CA MET A 86 15.28 21.84 -28.73
C MET A 86 15.53 20.41 -28.31
N LYS A 87 14.94 19.93 -27.22
CA LYS A 87 15.17 18.59 -26.68
C LYS A 87 14.34 17.52 -27.40
N ASP A 88 13.06 17.78 -27.64
CA ASP A 88 12.12 16.82 -28.23
C ASP A 88 12.40 16.60 -29.73
N HIS A 89 12.87 17.64 -30.42
CA HIS A 89 13.23 17.54 -31.83
C HIS A 89 14.75 17.44 -32.03
N GLY A 90 15.56 17.86 -31.06
CA GLY A 90 17.03 17.90 -31.15
C GLY A 90 17.49 18.99 -32.13
N ILE A 91 16.85 20.17 -32.05
CA ILE A 91 17.18 21.40 -32.78
C ILE A 91 18.15 22.20 -31.90
N SER A 92 19.24 22.74 -32.47
CA SER A 92 20.20 23.53 -31.68
C SER A 92 19.68 24.95 -31.41
N SER A 93 20.22 25.62 -30.39
CA SER A 93 19.85 27.02 -30.10
C SER A 93 20.25 27.98 -31.22
N MET A 94 21.28 27.63 -32.01
CA MET A 94 21.63 28.36 -33.24
C MET A 94 20.60 28.12 -34.35
N ASP A 95 20.06 26.91 -34.46
CA ASP A 95 19.06 26.60 -35.48
C ASP A 95 17.73 27.31 -35.18
N LEU A 96 17.31 27.39 -33.91
CA LEU A 96 16.12 28.15 -33.51
C LEU A 96 16.21 29.64 -33.89
N LYS A 97 17.36 30.27 -33.63
CA LYS A 97 17.60 31.67 -34.02
C LYS A 97 17.65 31.88 -35.52
N LYS A 98 18.06 30.85 -36.28
CA LYS A 98 18.03 30.88 -37.74
C LYS A 98 16.59 30.75 -38.26
N ILE A 99 15.79 29.86 -37.67
CA ILE A 99 14.37 29.65 -38.03
C ILE A 99 13.55 30.92 -37.82
N GLU A 100 13.79 31.67 -36.74
CA GLU A 100 13.10 32.94 -36.47
C GLU A 100 13.31 34.01 -37.56
N ASN A 101 14.37 33.90 -38.37
CA ASN A 101 14.73 34.87 -39.39
C ASN A 101 14.60 34.34 -40.84
N MET A 102 14.01 33.16 -41.03
CA MET A 102 13.83 32.54 -42.35
C MET A 102 12.54 33.01 -43.04
N SER A 103 12.56 33.11 -44.36
CA SER A 103 11.32 33.20 -45.15
C SER A 103 10.54 31.89 -45.08
N GLU A 104 9.25 31.93 -45.42
CA GLU A 104 8.39 30.74 -45.43
C GLU A 104 8.93 29.62 -46.35
N GLU A 105 9.52 30.01 -47.48
CA GLU A 105 10.16 29.12 -48.46
C GLU A 105 11.45 28.49 -47.90
N GLU A 106 12.26 29.28 -47.18
CA GLU A 106 13.49 28.79 -46.51
C GLU A 106 13.17 27.85 -45.35
N LEU A 107 12.08 28.13 -44.63
CA LEU A 107 11.62 27.32 -43.50
C LEU A 107 11.10 25.95 -43.97
N GLN A 108 10.42 25.92 -45.11
CA GLN A 108 9.99 24.69 -45.76
C GLN A 108 11.17 23.84 -46.25
N GLU A 109 12.15 24.45 -46.93
CA GLU A 109 13.35 23.74 -47.41
C GLU A 109 14.23 23.24 -46.26
N TRP A 110 14.34 24.02 -45.17
CA TRP A 110 15.01 23.61 -43.95
C TRP A 110 14.31 22.42 -43.28
N GLY A 111 12.97 22.45 -43.18
CA GLY A 111 12.16 21.37 -42.61
C GLY A 111 12.34 20.04 -43.35
N GLU A 112 12.33 20.07 -44.68
CA GLU A 112 12.55 18.88 -45.52
C GLU A 112 13.97 18.30 -45.34
N LYS A 113 15.00 19.16 -45.32
CA LYS A 113 16.39 18.74 -45.06
C LYS A 113 16.57 18.22 -43.63
N TYR A 114 15.91 18.82 -42.64
CA TYR A 114 15.99 18.41 -41.24
C TYR A 114 15.40 17.01 -41.03
N VAL A 115 14.22 16.74 -41.59
CA VAL A 115 13.56 15.43 -41.53
C VAL A 115 14.38 14.36 -42.25
N ALA A 116 14.98 14.68 -43.41
CA ALA A 116 15.87 13.77 -44.12
C ALA A 116 17.14 13.43 -43.32
N SER A 117 17.69 14.41 -42.58
CA SER A 117 18.93 14.29 -41.80
C SER A 117 18.75 13.62 -40.43
N ASN A 118 17.55 13.65 -39.85
CA ASN A 118 17.26 13.13 -38.50
C ASN A 118 16.53 11.78 -38.45
N ARG A 119 16.54 11.00 -39.54
CA ARG A 119 15.97 9.63 -39.58
C ARG A 119 16.55 8.65 -38.53
N GLY A 120 17.61 9.02 -37.79
CA GLY A 120 18.20 8.24 -36.70
C GLY A 120 17.61 8.47 -35.30
N LYS A 121 16.75 9.46 -35.06
CA LYS A 121 16.20 9.76 -33.71
C LYS A 121 14.93 8.98 -33.33
N HIS A 122 14.71 7.80 -33.93
CA HIS A 122 13.61 6.89 -33.56
C HIS A 122 13.86 6.07 -32.27
N SER A 123 15.03 6.20 -31.64
CA SER A 123 15.41 5.41 -30.44
C SER A 123 14.65 5.79 -29.16
N GLN A 124 14.11 7.01 -29.03
CA GLN A 124 13.28 7.38 -27.87
C GLN A 124 11.91 6.69 -27.86
N SER A 125 11.37 6.29 -29.02
CA SER A 125 10.06 5.63 -29.08
C SER A 125 10.09 4.17 -28.60
N SER A 126 11.22 3.47 -28.78
CA SER A 126 11.37 2.07 -28.37
C SER A 126 11.58 1.94 -26.85
N ALA A 127 12.41 2.80 -26.25
CA ALA A 127 12.63 2.84 -24.81
C ALA A 127 11.34 3.16 -24.04
N ARG A 128 10.56 4.15 -24.51
CA ARG A 128 9.27 4.52 -23.90
C ARG A 128 8.23 3.39 -23.97
N LYS A 129 8.17 2.66 -25.10
CA LYS A 129 7.33 1.46 -25.23
C LYS A 129 7.78 0.35 -24.27
N GLN A 130 9.08 0.15 -24.08
CA GLN A 130 9.63 -0.86 -23.18
C GLN A 130 9.33 -0.55 -21.71
N TYR A 131 9.43 0.72 -21.29
CA TYR A 131 9.03 1.13 -19.94
C TYR A 131 7.54 0.90 -19.68
N ASN A 132 6.67 1.23 -20.63
CA ASN A 132 5.22 1.04 -20.48
C ASN A 132 4.85 -0.44 -20.34
N ILE A 133 5.45 -1.33 -21.14
CA ILE A 133 5.20 -2.78 -21.05
C ILE A 133 5.64 -3.31 -19.68
N LYS A 134 6.83 -2.91 -19.21
CA LYS A 134 7.36 -3.36 -17.92
C LYS A 134 6.56 -2.80 -16.74
N LEU A 135 6.10 -1.55 -16.83
CA LEU A 135 5.26 -0.93 -15.81
C LEU A 135 3.92 -1.66 -15.70
N GLN A 136 3.30 -2.00 -16.83
CA GLN A 136 2.06 -2.76 -16.87
C GLN A 136 2.23 -4.14 -16.22
N ASP A 137 3.28 -4.91 -16.58
CA ASP A 137 3.56 -6.22 -15.96
C ASP A 137 3.68 -6.13 -14.43
N LEU A 138 4.40 -5.12 -13.93
CA LEU A 138 4.58 -4.93 -12.49
C LEU A 138 3.27 -4.52 -11.81
N GLN A 139 2.45 -3.69 -12.46
CA GLN A 139 1.14 -3.29 -11.96
C GLN A 139 0.17 -4.48 -11.94
N ASP A 140 0.13 -5.32 -12.98
CA ASP A 140 -0.70 -6.51 -13.05
C ASP A 140 -0.33 -7.52 -11.95
N ARG A 141 0.98 -7.71 -11.72
CA ARG A 141 1.49 -8.54 -10.62
C ARG A 141 1.11 -7.99 -9.26
N LEU A 142 1.19 -6.67 -9.07
CA LEU A 142 0.76 -6.01 -7.84
C LEU A 142 -0.75 -6.17 -7.62
N SER A 143 -1.56 -6.01 -8.67
CA SER A 143 -3.01 -6.21 -8.64
C SER A 143 -3.38 -7.64 -8.26
N THR A 144 -2.64 -8.64 -8.74
CA THR A 144 -2.84 -10.05 -8.38
C THR A 144 -2.75 -10.28 -6.85
N TYR A 145 -1.76 -9.65 -6.18
CA TYR A 145 -1.66 -9.72 -4.71
C TYR A 145 -2.84 -9.03 -4.03
N LYS A 146 -3.21 -7.82 -4.48
CA LYS A 146 -4.32 -7.04 -3.92
C LYS A 146 -5.65 -7.80 -4.05
N GLU A 147 -5.96 -8.31 -5.23
CA GLU A 147 -7.16 -9.12 -5.48
C GLU A 147 -7.15 -10.40 -4.63
N GLY A 148 -5.99 -11.06 -4.52
CA GLY A 148 -5.83 -12.22 -3.65
C GLY A 148 -6.14 -11.93 -2.18
N TRP A 149 -5.70 -10.77 -1.67
CA TRP A 149 -6.00 -10.33 -0.30
C TRP A 149 -7.47 -9.97 -0.11
N VAL A 150 -8.07 -9.23 -1.05
CA VAL A 150 -9.49 -8.87 -1.00
C VAL A 150 -10.39 -10.10 -1.03
N ASN A 151 -10.10 -11.07 -1.90
CA ASN A 151 -10.86 -12.32 -1.98
C ASN A 151 -10.76 -13.12 -0.69
N MET A 152 -9.56 -13.23 -0.12
CA MET A 152 -9.33 -13.93 1.15
C MET A 152 -10.05 -13.25 2.32
N GLN A 153 -10.05 -11.91 2.37
CA GLN A 153 -10.80 -11.14 3.36
C GLN A 153 -12.31 -11.40 3.24
N ALA A 154 -12.85 -11.34 2.02
CA ALA A 154 -14.27 -11.61 1.77
C ALA A 154 -14.68 -13.04 2.14
N GLU A 155 -13.84 -14.03 1.83
CA GLU A 155 -14.06 -15.43 2.24
C GLU A 155 -14.04 -15.59 3.76
N TYR A 156 -13.11 -14.91 4.43
CA TYR A 156 -13.01 -14.89 5.89
C TYR A 156 -14.28 -14.27 6.50
N GLU A 157 -14.69 -13.08 6.07
CA GLU A 157 -15.86 -12.37 6.59
C GLU A 157 -17.14 -13.18 6.41
N LYS A 158 -17.29 -13.86 5.27
CA LYS A 158 -18.41 -14.76 5.02
C LYS A 158 -18.45 -15.90 6.04
N LYS A 159 -17.31 -16.54 6.31
CA LYS A 159 -17.20 -17.64 7.28
C LYS A 159 -17.38 -17.16 8.72
N GLU A 160 -16.84 -15.99 9.06
CA GLU A 160 -17.02 -15.36 10.37
C GLU A 160 -18.50 -15.07 10.64
N LYS A 161 -19.21 -14.49 9.67
CA LYS A 161 -20.64 -14.22 9.78
C LYS A 161 -21.46 -15.50 10.03
N GLN A 162 -21.14 -16.57 9.30
CA GLN A 162 -21.77 -17.87 9.54
C GLN A 162 -21.47 -18.40 10.94
N ALA A 163 -20.21 -18.40 11.36
CA ALA A 163 -19.82 -18.93 12.67
C ALA A 163 -20.43 -18.11 13.82
N LYS A 164 -20.60 -16.79 13.67
CA LYS A 164 -21.33 -15.96 14.64
C LYS A 164 -22.80 -16.36 14.72
N THR A 165 -23.43 -16.61 13.57
CA THR A 165 -24.83 -17.07 13.53
C THR A 165 -24.97 -18.44 14.22
N ASP A 166 -24.04 -19.35 13.97
CA ASP A 166 -24.01 -20.67 14.62
C ASP A 166 -23.74 -20.56 16.14
N LEU A 167 -22.91 -19.61 16.57
CA LEU A 167 -22.67 -19.29 17.97
C LEU A 167 -23.95 -18.78 18.65
N ASP A 168 -24.63 -17.80 18.06
CA ASP A 168 -25.86 -17.22 18.61
C ASP A 168 -26.94 -18.30 18.78
N LEU A 169 -27.13 -19.14 17.75
CA LEU A 169 -28.06 -20.28 17.82
C LEU A 169 -27.66 -21.30 18.89
N CYS A 170 -26.35 -21.58 19.05
CA CYS A 170 -25.85 -22.46 20.09
C CYS A 170 -26.17 -21.92 21.48
N LEU A 171 -25.89 -20.63 21.74
CA LEU A 171 -26.17 -19.97 23.01
C LEU A 171 -27.68 -19.94 23.34
N GLU A 172 -28.53 -19.66 22.34
CA GLU A 172 -29.98 -19.76 22.51
C GLU A 172 -30.42 -21.18 22.91
N MET A 173 -29.85 -22.21 22.30
CA MET A 173 -30.15 -23.60 22.64
C MET A 173 -29.65 -23.97 24.03
N VAL A 174 -28.52 -23.42 24.48
CA VAL A 174 -28.04 -23.62 25.85
C VAL A 174 -29.06 -23.11 26.86
N LEU A 175 -29.54 -21.88 26.67
CA LEU A 175 -30.55 -21.31 27.57
C LEU A 175 -31.88 -22.07 27.54
N LYS A 176 -32.33 -22.51 26.35
CA LYS A 176 -33.58 -23.28 26.19
C LYS A 176 -33.52 -24.68 26.81
N ASN A 177 -32.34 -25.30 26.81
CA ASN A 177 -32.14 -26.66 27.33
C ASN A 177 -31.58 -26.68 28.76
N ALA A 178 -31.38 -25.52 29.38
CA ALA A 178 -30.97 -25.43 30.77
C ALA A 178 -32.03 -26.11 31.67
N PRO A 179 -31.61 -26.77 32.77
CA PRO A 179 -32.54 -27.37 33.72
C PRO A 179 -33.56 -26.34 34.20
N GLU A 180 -34.83 -26.74 34.31
CA GLU A 180 -35.87 -25.83 34.82
C GLU A 180 -35.58 -25.44 36.29
N PRO A 181 -35.79 -24.16 36.66
CA PRO A 181 -35.65 -23.72 38.04
C PRO A 181 -36.61 -24.46 38.98
N GLN A 182 -36.06 -25.02 40.05
CA GLN A 182 -36.81 -25.67 41.11
C GLN A 182 -36.77 -24.77 42.35
N TYR A 183 -37.94 -24.47 42.91
CA TYR A 183 -38.06 -23.54 44.04
C TYR A 183 -38.45 -24.23 45.33
N ARG A 184 -37.86 -23.80 46.45
CA ARG A 184 -38.33 -24.08 47.82
C ARG A 184 -38.57 -22.74 48.53
N GLY A 185 -39.84 -22.32 48.55
CA GLY A 185 -40.18 -20.95 48.91
C GLY A 185 -39.69 -19.99 47.83
N GLU A 186 -39.01 -18.91 48.22
CA GLU A 186 -38.45 -17.93 47.28
C GLU A 186 -37.07 -18.33 46.72
N ALA A 187 -36.43 -19.38 47.27
CA ALA A 187 -35.09 -19.79 46.87
C ALA A 187 -35.12 -20.84 45.73
N CYS A 188 -34.33 -20.61 44.68
CA CYS A 188 -34.03 -21.60 43.64
C CYS A 188 -33.01 -22.61 44.21
N ILE A 189 -33.42 -23.88 44.38
CA ILE A 189 -32.62 -24.91 45.04
C ILE A 189 -31.64 -25.62 44.11
N ASN A 190 -31.80 -25.48 42.79
CA ASN A 190 -30.92 -26.06 41.78
C ASN A 190 -30.17 -25.01 40.96
N GLN A 191 -30.03 -23.78 41.48
CA GLN A 191 -29.34 -22.69 40.79
C GLN A 191 -27.91 -23.08 40.37
N ASP A 192 -27.14 -23.70 41.26
CA ASP A 192 -25.78 -24.14 40.97
C ASP A 192 -25.72 -25.12 39.78
N VAL A 193 -26.74 -26.00 39.64
CA VAL A 193 -26.82 -26.97 38.54
C VAL A 193 -27.15 -26.27 37.22
N ILE A 194 -28.00 -25.24 37.26
CA ILE A 194 -28.32 -24.41 36.10
C ILE A 194 -27.08 -23.63 35.66
N ASP A 195 -26.39 -22.98 36.60
CA ASP A 195 -25.20 -22.17 36.32
C ASP A 195 -24.05 -23.04 35.80
N GLU A 196 -23.83 -24.23 36.37
CA GLU A 196 -22.84 -25.19 35.88
C GLU A 196 -23.18 -25.66 34.44
N TYR A 197 -24.46 -25.97 34.17
CA TYR A 197 -24.91 -26.35 32.84
C TYR A 197 -24.67 -25.23 31.84
N ILE A 198 -25.09 -24.00 32.15
CA ILE A 198 -24.93 -22.84 31.27
C ILE A 198 -23.44 -22.60 31.01
N THR A 199 -22.64 -22.44 32.05
CA THR A 199 -21.19 -22.16 31.94
C THR A 199 -20.49 -23.19 31.05
N LYS A 200 -20.75 -24.48 31.29
CA LYS A 200 -20.11 -25.56 30.53
C LYS A 200 -20.51 -25.57 29.06
N ASN A 201 -21.78 -25.35 28.76
CA ASN A 201 -22.26 -25.42 27.37
C ASN A 201 -22.01 -24.12 26.60
N GLU A 202 -22.05 -22.96 27.25
CA GLU A 202 -21.61 -21.68 26.67
C GLU A 202 -20.13 -21.75 26.28
N GLN A 203 -19.28 -22.29 27.16
CA GLN A 203 -17.86 -22.49 26.84
C GLN A 203 -17.70 -23.35 25.58
N ARG A 204 -18.47 -24.44 25.46
CA ARG A 204 -18.43 -25.30 24.27
C ARG A 204 -18.86 -24.56 23.00
N CYS A 205 -19.90 -23.72 23.08
CA CYS A 205 -20.33 -22.90 21.95
C CYS A 205 -19.20 -21.94 21.50
N ASN A 206 -18.57 -21.25 22.47
CA ASN A 206 -17.44 -20.36 22.22
C ASN A 206 -16.24 -21.11 21.63
N ASP A 207 -15.90 -22.28 22.15
CA ASP A 207 -14.82 -23.11 21.65
C ASP A 207 -15.05 -23.52 20.18
N ASN A 208 -16.27 -23.91 19.82
CA ASN A 208 -16.62 -24.27 18.44
C ASN A 208 -16.49 -23.08 17.49
N TYR A 209 -16.99 -21.90 17.87
CA TYR A 209 -16.82 -20.66 17.11
C TYR A 209 -15.33 -20.38 16.87
N CYS A 210 -14.54 -20.51 17.93
CA CYS A 210 -13.12 -20.24 17.91
C CYS A 210 -12.32 -21.23 17.07
N GLN A 211 -12.66 -22.52 17.13
CA GLN A 211 -12.07 -23.55 16.26
C GLN A 211 -12.36 -23.28 14.77
N ALA A 212 -13.53 -22.73 14.45
CA ALA A 212 -13.89 -22.39 13.07
C ALA A 212 -13.12 -21.18 12.53
N ILE A 213 -12.94 -20.13 13.35
CA ILE A 213 -12.48 -18.82 12.88
C ILE A 213 -10.99 -18.55 13.13
N ALA A 214 -10.42 -19.03 14.24
CA ALA A 214 -9.02 -18.75 14.58
C ALA A 214 -8.01 -19.22 13.50
N PRO A 215 -8.14 -20.42 12.89
CA PRO A 215 -7.24 -20.85 11.83
C PRO A 215 -7.30 -19.94 10.59
N LEU A 216 -8.49 -19.43 10.25
CA LEU A 216 -8.71 -18.57 9.10
C LEU A 216 -8.06 -17.19 9.31
N LYS A 217 -8.25 -16.59 10.49
CA LYS A 217 -7.56 -15.34 10.87
C LYS A 217 -6.05 -15.47 10.74
N LYS A 218 -5.50 -16.54 11.33
CA LYS A 218 -4.06 -16.83 11.30
C LYS A 218 -3.55 -17.04 9.87
N GLN A 219 -4.26 -17.83 9.07
CA GLN A 219 -3.89 -18.08 7.67
C GLN A 219 -3.85 -16.78 6.87
N MET A 220 -4.87 -15.93 7.01
CA MET A 220 -4.97 -14.66 6.30
C MET A 220 -3.84 -13.71 6.67
N MET A 221 -3.60 -13.52 7.97
CA MET A 221 -2.51 -12.66 8.47
C MET A 221 -1.14 -13.17 8.07
N ASN A 222 -0.87 -14.46 8.21
CA ASN A 222 0.42 -15.03 7.84
C ASN A 222 0.66 -14.99 6.33
N LYS A 223 -0.37 -15.20 5.51
CA LYS A 223 -0.25 -15.10 4.05
C LYS A 223 0.06 -13.67 3.64
N LYS A 224 -0.70 -12.68 4.14
CA LYS A 224 -0.44 -11.26 3.86
C LYS A 224 0.95 -10.84 4.35
N MET A 225 1.36 -11.24 5.57
CA MET A 225 2.70 -10.99 6.09
C MET A 225 3.81 -11.60 5.23
N GLY A 226 3.61 -12.84 4.74
CA GLY A 226 4.59 -13.54 3.89
C GLY A 226 4.69 -12.97 2.47
N GLU A 227 3.60 -12.41 1.92
CA GLU A 227 3.57 -11.79 0.60
C GLU A 227 4.03 -10.33 0.61
N MET A 228 3.95 -9.65 1.77
CA MET A 228 4.30 -8.24 1.95
C MET A 228 5.71 -7.88 1.43
N PRO A 229 6.80 -8.63 1.70
CA PRO A 229 8.13 -8.30 1.18
C PRO A 229 8.16 -8.23 -0.35
N GLN A 230 7.40 -9.10 -1.01
CA GLN A 230 7.30 -9.13 -2.47
C GLN A 230 6.48 -7.95 -3.00
N VAL A 231 5.43 -7.55 -2.29
CA VAL A 231 4.63 -6.35 -2.62
C VAL A 231 5.46 -5.08 -2.47
N LEU A 232 6.19 -4.93 -1.36
CA LEU A 232 7.15 -3.83 -1.17
C LEU A 232 8.23 -3.83 -2.27
N ARG A 233 8.62 -5.02 -2.74
CA ARG A 233 9.52 -5.15 -3.90
C ARG A 233 8.94 -4.54 -5.17
N LEU A 234 7.71 -4.91 -5.50
CA LEU A 234 7.02 -4.43 -6.70
C LEU A 234 6.77 -2.92 -6.66
N LEU A 235 6.33 -2.37 -5.51
CA LEU A 235 6.10 -0.94 -5.35
C LEU A 235 7.34 -0.11 -5.67
N SER A 236 8.51 -0.51 -5.15
CA SER A 236 9.75 0.20 -5.47
C SER A 236 10.14 0.09 -6.93
N GLN A 237 9.90 -1.06 -7.59
CA GLN A 237 10.23 -1.24 -9.01
C GLN A 237 9.35 -0.37 -9.90
N ILE A 238 8.05 -0.32 -9.61
CA ILE A 238 7.08 0.55 -10.28
C ILE A 238 7.52 2.01 -10.16
N GLN A 239 7.79 2.47 -8.94
CA GLN A 239 8.14 3.86 -8.69
C GLN A 239 9.50 4.23 -9.30
N THR A 240 10.48 3.32 -9.31
CA THR A 240 11.77 3.53 -10.00
C THR A 240 11.55 3.78 -11.49
N ILE A 241 10.73 2.96 -12.14
CA ILE A 241 10.41 3.12 -13.56
C ILE A 241 9.68 4.43 -13.82
N GLN A 242 8.72 4.81 -12.96
CA GLN A 242 8.01 6.08 -13.08
C GLN A 242 8.95 7.28 -12.93
N ASN A 243 9.88 7.25 -11.97
CA ASN A 243 10.87 8.31 -11.78
C ASN A 243 11.84 8.39 -12.99
N ASP A 244 12.28 7.25 -13.52
CA ASP A 244 13.11 7.20 -14.74
C ASP A 244 12.37 7.80 -15.93
N GLN A 245 11.08 7.48 -16.11
CA GLN A 245 10.25 8.08 -17.16
C GLN A 245 10.12 9.59 -17.01
N VAL A 246 9.93 10.10 -15.78
CA VAL A 246 9.86 11.55 -15.54
C VAL A 246 11.21 12.21 -15.83
N LYS A 247 12.32 11.60 -15.42
CA LYS A 247 13.66 12.10 -15.69
C LYS A 247 13.97 12.14 -17.19
N GLU A 248 13.60 11.12 -17.94
CA GLU A 248 13.74 11.13 -19.40
C GLU A 248 12.94 12.28 -20.04
N GLN A 249 11.66 12.41 -19.66
CA GLN A 249 10.76 13.41 -20.23
C GLN A 249 11.18 14.84 -19.87
N THR A 250 11.43 15.12 -18.59
CA THR A 250 11.60 16.48 -18.06
C THR A 250 13.06 16.87 -17.83
N GLY A 251 13.98 15.90 -17.76
CA GLY A 251 15.36 16.12 -17.29
C GLY A 251 15.47 16.29 -15.77
N LEU A 252 14.34 16.37 -15.05
CA LEU A 252 14.29 16.52 -13.60
C LEU A 252 14.54 15.17 -12.94
N ASN A 253 15.56 15.14 -12.08
CA ASN A 253 15.76 14.01 -11.17
C ASN A 253 14.90 14.25 -9.93
N LEU A 254 13.67 13.75 -9.93
CA LEU A 254 12.87 13.68 -8.70
C LEU A 254 13.63 12.75 -7.75
N ASN A 255 14.07 13.26 -6.59
CA ASN A 255 14.80 12.47 -5.60
C ASN A 255 14.02 11.18 -5.28
N ALA A 256 14.54 10.07 -5.80
CA ALA A 256 13.83 8.79 -5.93
C ALA A 256 13.67 8.01 -4.61
N SER A 257 14.15 8.53 -3.48
CA SER A 257 14.17 7.79 -2.21
C SER A 257 12.93 8.05 -1.33
N GLN A 258 12.43 9.28 -1.27
CA GLN A 258 11.46 9.67 -0.22
C GLN A 258 9.98 9.36 -0.55
N SER A 259 9.56 9.40 -1.83
CA SER A 259 8.19 9.00 -2.21
C SER A 259 7.96 7.49 -2.08
N ASN A 260 9.01 6.70 -2.41
CA ASN A 260 8.99 5.24 -2.28
C ASN A 260 8.87 4.79 -0.82
N GLU A 261 9.43 5.58 0.11
CA GLU A 261 9.37 5.34 1.54
C GLU A 261 7.93 5.45 2.06
N LEU A 262 7.21 6.50 1.67
CA LEU A 262 5.87 6.79 2.20
C LEU A 262 4.85 5.70 1.87
N ALA A 263 4.69 5.33 0.60
CA ALA A 263 3.71 4.31 0.21
C ALA A 263 4.01 2.91 0.81
N ALA A 264 5.30 2.58 0.96
CA ALA A 264 5.74 1.34 1.58
C ALA A 264 5.47 1.33 3.10
N LEU A 265 5.74 2.46 3.77
CA LEU A 265 5.49 2.65 5.20
C LEU A 265 3.99 2.66 5.51
N GLU A 266 3.18 3.36 4.71
CA GLU A 266 1.72 3.38 4.81
C GLU A 266 1.14 1.97 4.70
N LEU A 267 1.60 1.18 3.72
CA LEU A 267 1.13 -0.19 3.56
C LEU A 267 1.45 -1.08 4.77
N VAL A 268 2.65 -0.97 5.35
CA VAL A 268 3.02 -1.72 6.55
C VAL A 268 2.21 -1.26 7.76
N LYS A 269 1.94 0.05 7.88
CA LYS A 269 1.07 0.62 8.92
C LYS A 269 -0.37 0.12 8.80
N GLU A 270 -0.94 0.13 7.61
CA GLU A 270 -2.28 -0.40 7.35
C GLU A 270 -2.37 -1.87 7.74
N PHE A 271 -1.38 -2.67 7.33
CA PHE A 271 -1.32 -4.08 7.71
C PHE A 271 -1.18 -4.29 9.22
N ALA A 272 -0.38 -3.48 9.90
CA ALA A 272 -0.25 -3.51 11.36
C ALA A 272 -1.60 -3.21 12.05
N GLY A 273 -2.35 -2.22 11.55
CA GLY A 273 -3.69 -1.91 12.02
C GLY A 273 -4.69 -3.05 11.81
N GLU A 274 -4.64 -3.73 10.66
CA GLU A 274 -5.45 -4.92 10.41
C GLU A 274 -5.12 -6.06 11.38
N MET A 275 -3.84 -6.32 11.64
CA MET A 275 -3.42 -7.34 12.62
C MET A 275 -3.97 -7.05 14.01
N ARG A 276 -3.96 -5.77 14.41
CA ARG A 276 -4.51 -5.30 15.69
C ARG A 276 -6.00 -5.57 15.80
N ASN A 277 -6.76 -5.28 14.75
CA ASN A 277 -8.21 -5.38 14.73
C ASN A 277 -8.73 -6.83 14.68
N MET A 278 -7.89 -7.79 14.29
CA MET A 278 -8.28 -9.20 14.17
C MET A 278 -8.20 -10.01 15.45
N LEU A 279 -7.46 -9.56 16.48
CA LEU A 279 -7.31 -10.25 17.75
C LEU A 279 -8.27 -9.70 18.81
#